data_AF-A0A9D6JZ97-F1
#
_entry.id   AF-A0A9D6JZ97-F1
#
_cell.length_a   1.000
_cell.length_b   1.000
_cell.length_c   1.000
_cell.angle_alpha   90.00
_cell.angle_beta   90.00
_cell.angle_gamma   90.00
#
_symmetry.space_group_name_H-M   'P 1'
#
loop_
_entity.id
_entity.type
_entity.pdbx_description
1 polymer ?
#
loop_
_entity_poly.entity_id
_entity_poly.type
_entity_poly.pdbx_seq_one_letter_code
_entity_poly.pdbx_strand_id
1 'polypeptide(L)'
;MPTPMRKQYLSIKKRYPEAIVFFRLGDFYETFDQDAKLVAQICDIVLTSRPVAKGQRVPMAGVPYHAAEGYIAKLITAGHKVAIVEQMGEAESASGGPRGLMARQVVRVLTPGTLVEPGLLEAKRNNYLAAVVARGEEIGLAYVDITTGEFAVTQFGGADAPHQLQQELARLQPAECLVPMEAPPPVEKLDGFHLSPYPAWRFEPEQARQALLDHFQVASLEGFGCQDKPLAIGAAGSIIQYLGETQPSSLAQLDGLRTYSTSAFMTLDPATRRNLELTQTIRGGAVSSSLLGVLDVTQTPMGGRLLRQWLSQPLLELEALNRRLDAVEALYRQGPLRIDMRERLGKLRDLERTVRRVAQRMAGPRDLWAMRDTLERTRELRELLVKAIQDQVSPLSDLVAELDPCEEVAQLIARAIREDAAASLGEVGVQQNLRILHRGQRAQFAAGPLGLLAQADHRRGRTFYHPGDEALRGYDPQRGTTASGPGNATFLRGVRGDLRLRRAPAGHGPSPGPAGCLLRPGRGGGAQPLRPPSTR
;
A
#
# COMPACT_ATOMS: atom_id res chain seq x y z
N MET A 1 -37.47 -18.02 -7.06
CA MET A 1 -36.25 -18.07 -6.23
C MET A 1 -35.18 -17.19 -6.87
N PRO A 2 -34.45 -16.37 -6.10
CA PRO A 2 -33.34 -15.57 -6.63
C PRO A 2 -32.20 -16.46 -7.12
N THR A 3 -31.52 -16.04 -8.19
CA THR A 3 -30.35 -16.75 -8.73
C THR A 3 -29.25 -16.90 -7.65
N PRO A 4 -28.40 -17.94 -7.72
CA PRO A 4 -27.34 -18.11 -6.72
C PRO A 4 -26.36 -16.92 -6.67
N MET A 5 -26.09 -16.29 -7.81
CA MET A 5 -25.33 -15.02 -7.90
C MET A 5 -26.01 -13.90 -7.10
N ARG A 6 -27.33 -13.72 -7.28
CA ARG A 6 -28.09 -12.69 -6.56
C ARG A 6 -28.08 -12.93 -5.06
N LYS A 7 -28.16 -14.19 -4.63
CA LYS A 7 -28.02 -14.56 -3.20
C LYS A 7 -26.65 -14.17 -2.64
N GLN A 8 -25.56 -14.45 -3.37
CA GLN A 8 -24.21 -14.03 -2.97
C GLN A 8 -24.10 -12.50 -2.87
N TYR A 9 -24.55 -11.75 -3.89
CA TYR A 9 -24.54 -10.29 -3.86
C TYR A 9 -25.28 -9.72 -2.64
N LEU A 10 -26.53 -10.16 -2.42
CA LEU A 10 -27.34 -9.68 -1.29
C LEU A 10 -26.70 -10.01 0.06
N SER A 11 -26.04 -11.17 0.19
CA SER A 11 -25.31 -11.52 1.41
C SER A 11 -24.09 -10.63 1.66
N ILE A 12 -23.42 -10.17 0.60
CA ILE A 12 -22.30 -9.23 0.70
C ILE A 12 -22.84 -7.84 1.03
N LYS A 13 -23.84 -7.35 0.29
CA LYS A 13 -24.43 -6.03 0.54
C LYS A 13 -25.02 -5.90 1.95
N LYS A 14 -25.57 -6.98 2.52
CA LYS A 14 -26.03 -6.99 3.92
C LYS A 14 -24.89 -6.77 4.93
N ARG A 15 -23.68 -7.24 4.63
CA ARG A 15 -22.50 -7.03 5.47
C ARG A 15 -21.87 -5.64 5.28
N TYR A 16 -22.05 -5.05 4.10
CA TYR A 16 -21.53 -3.71 3.76
C TYR A 16 -22.67 -2.79 3.29
N PRO A 17 -23.63 -2.45 4.17
CA PRO A 17 -24.82 -1.68 3.77
C PRO A 17 -24.47 -0.29 3.24
N GLU A 18 -23.47 0.37 3.84
CA GLU A 18 -23.03 1.74 3.53
C GLU A 18 -22.09 1.82 2.31
N ALA A 19 -21.52 0.70 1.86
CA ALA A 19 -20.57 0.69 0.74
C ALA A 19 -21.26 0.33 -0.58
N ILE A 20 -20.86 0.99 -1.66
CA ILE A 20 -21.20 0.59 -3.02
C ILE A 20 -20.46 -0.70 -3.34
N VAL A 21 -21.20 -1.76 -3.68
CA VAL A 21 -20.58 -3.07 -3.95
C VAL A 21 -20.22 -3.20 -5.43
N PHE A 22 -18.92 -3.20 -5.74
CA PHE A 22 -18.38 -3.52 -7.05
C PHE A 22 -18.18 -5.02 -7.16
N PHE A 23 -19.11 -5.69 -7.84
CA PHE A 23 -19.17 -7.15 -7.91
C PHE A 23 -18.56 -7.68 -9.21
N ARG A 24 -17.40 -8.35 -9.13
CA ARG A 24 -16.66 -8.83 -10.31
C ARG A 24 -17.42 -9.91 -11.09
N LEU A 25 -17.70 -9.60 -12.35
CA LEU A 25 -18.39 -10.45 -13.32
C LEU A 25 -17.72 -10.33 -14.69
N GLY A 26 -16.91 -11.34 -15.06
CA GLY A 26 -16.12 -11.28 -16.29
C GLY A 26 -15.18 -10.08 -16.27
N ASP A 27 -15.20 -9.26 -17.31
CA ASP A 27 -14.40 -8.04 -17.44
C ASP A 27 -15.05 -6.78 -16.87
N PHE A 28 -16.13 -6.91 -16.12
CA PHE A 28 -16.83 -5.78 -15.49
C PHE A 28 -16.87 -5.90 -13.97
N TYR A 29 -16.96 -4.75 -13.31
CA TYR A 29 -17.60 -4.65 -12.00
C TYR A 29 -19.03 -4.22 -12.20
N GLU A 30 -19.97 -5.04 -11.72
CA GLU A 30 -21.39 -4.70 -11.74
C GLU A 30 -21.87 -4.32 -10.34
N THR A 31 -22.83 -3.41 -10.31
CA THR A 31 -23.55 -2.99 -9.12
C THR A 31 -25.06 -3.10 -9.37
N PHE A 32 -25.85 -3.28 -8.31
CA PHE A 32 -27.29 -3.56 -8.43
C PHE A 32 -28.15 -2.68 -7.50
N ASP A 33 -29.44 -2.61 -7.79
CA ASP A 33 -30.47 -1.93 -6.98
C ASP A 33 -30.19 -0.43 -6.80
N GLN A 34 -30.08 0.03 -5.55
CA GLN A 34 -29.82 1.44 -5.23
C GLN A 34 -28.39 1.85 -5.59
N ASP A 35 -27.43 0.96 -5.35
CA ASP A 35 -26.03 1.20 -5.71
C ASP A 35 -25.91 1.42 -7.23
N ALA A 36 -26.65 0.67 -8.05
CA ALA A 36 -26.66 0.86 -9.50
C ALA A 36 -27.15 2.24 -9.93
N LYS A 37 -28.20 2.76 -9.28
CA LYS A 37 -28.73 4.10 -9.57
C LYS A 37 -27.73 5.19 -9.17
N LEU A 38 -27.12 5.06 -7.99
CA LEU A 38 -26.09 5.99 -7.52
C LEU A 38 -24.89 6.02 -8.46
N VAL A 39 -24.36 4.84 -8.82
CA VAL A 39 -23.22 4.75 -9.72
C VAL A 39 -23.57 5.31 -11.10
N ALA A 40 -24.73 4.96 -11.67
CA ALA A 40 -25.16 5.51 -12.96
C ALA A 40 -25.20 7.05 -12.95
N GLN A 41 -25.74 7.64 -11.88
CA GLN A 41 -25.85 9.09 -11.73
C GLN A 41 -24.49 9.78 -11.52
N ILE A 42 -23.67 9.28 -10.58
CA ILE A 42 -22.39 9.93 -10.21
C ILE A 42 -21.34 9.74 -11.31
N CYS A 43 -21.30 8.54 -11.90
CA CYS A 43 -20.29 8.20 -12.89
C CYS A 43 -20.67 8.62 -14.32
N ASP A 44 -21.93 9.03 -14.53
CA ASP A 44 -22.54 9.28 -15.84
C ASP A 44 -22.42 8.06 -16.76
N ILE A 45 -22.97 6.93 -16.30
CA ILE A 45 -22.99 5.67 -17.04
C ILE A 45 -24.41 5.14 -17.20
N VAL A 46 -24.62 4.31 -18.22
CA VAL A 46 -25.96 3.79 -18.55
C VAL A 46 -26.50 2.90 -17.43
N LEU A 47 -27.66 3.29 -16.88
CA LEU A 47 -28.45 2.43 -15.99
C LEU A 47 -29.25 1.42 -16.83
N THR A 48 -28.98 0.15 -16.62
CA THR A 48 -29.67 -0.96 -17.30
C THR A 48 -30.45 -1.80 -16.28
N SER A 49 -30.95 -2.96 -16.70
CA SER A 49 -31.57 -3.92 -15.79
C SER A 49 -31.11 -5.34 -16.09
N ARG A 50 -31.01 -6.19 -15.06
CA ARG A 50 -30.61 -7.60 -15.18
C ARG A 50 -31.70 -8.53 -14.66
N PRO A 51 -32.03 -9.64 -15.36
CA PRO A 51 -32.96 -10.64 -14.84
C PRO A 51 -32.33 -11.41 -13.66
N VAL A 52 -33.04 -11.50 -12.54
CA VAL A 52 -32.56 -12.15 -11.29
C VAL A 52 -33.46 -13.27 -10.78
N ALA A 53 -34.67 -13.39 -11.33
CA ALA A 53 -35.58 -14.52 -11.16
C ALA A 53 -36.61 -14.51 -12.31
N LYS A 54 -37.43 -15.56 -12.41
CA LYS A 54 -38.50 -15.66 -13.40
C LYS A 54 -39.45 -14.44 -13.27
N GLY A 55 -39.48 -13.59 -14.30
CA GLY A 55 -40.30 -12.37 -14.34
C GLY A 55 -39.78 -11.17 -13.52
N GLN A 56 -38.61 -11.26 -12.88
CA GLN A 56 -38.06 -10.17 -12.06
C GLN A 56 -36.73 -9.66 -12.62
N ARG A 57 -36.66 -8.34 -12.85
CA ARG A 57 -35.46 -7.61 -13.23
C ARG A 57 -35.12 -6.60 -12.15
N VAL A 58 -33.83 -6.35 -11.93
CA VAL A 58 -33.34 -5.33 -11.01
C VAL A 58 -32.48 -4.31 -11.75
N PRO A 59 -32.42 -3.05 -11.29
CA PRO A 59 -31.47 -2.06 -11.80
C PRO A 59 -30.03 -2.58 -11.73
N MET A 60 -29.24 -2.30 -12.76
CA MET A 60 -27.84 -2.69 -12.86
C MET A 60 -27.03 -1.61 -13.59
N ALA A 61 -25.85 -1.31 -13.09
CA ALA A 61 -24.85 -0.50 -13.77
C ALA A 61 -23.50 -1.23 -13.73
N GLY A 62 -22.69 -1.08 -14.77
CA GLY A 62 -21.43 -1.81 -14.92
C GLY A 62 -20.31 -0.91 -15.38
N VAL A 63 -19.12 -1.10 -14.81
CA VAL A 63 -17.89 -0.41 -15.22
C VAL A 63 -16.85 -1.43 -15.69
N PRO A 64 -16.12 -1.18 -16.79
CA PRO A 64 -15.02 -2.04 -17.20
C PRO A 64 -13.95 -2.08 -16.12
N TYR A 65 -13.44 -3.26 -15.79
CA TYR A 65 -12.49 -3.41 -14.68
C TYR A 65 -11.20 -2.62 -14.89
N HIS A 66 -10.66 -2.64 -16.11
CA HIS A 66 -9.44 -1.93 -16.45
C HIS A 66 -9.58 -0.40 -16.33
N ALA A 67 -10.82 0.11 -16.33
CA ALA A 67 -11.13 1.52 -16.19
C ALA A 67 -11.76 1.86 -14.83
N ALA A 68 -11.84 0.89 -13.90
CA ALA A 68 -12.59 1.03 -12.66
C ALA A 68 -12.02 2.14 -11.76
N GLU A 69 -10.70 2.38 -11.77
CA GLU A 69 -10.06 3.40 -10.93
C GLU A 69 -10.68 4.78 -11.13
N GLY A 70 -10.86 5.24 -12.38
CA GLY A 70 -11.46 6.56 -12.64
C GLY A 70 -12.90 6.68 -12.13
N TYR A 71 -13.67 5.60 -12.14
CA TYR A 71 -15.02 5.58 -11.59
C TYR A 71 -15.02 5.57 -10.06
N ILE A 72 -14.12 4.79 -9.46
CA ILE A 72 -13.91 4.75 -8.02
C ILE A 72 -13.53 6.15 -7.52
N ALA A 73 -12.62 6.86 -8.21
CA ALA A 73 -12.23 8.22 -7.86
C ALA A 73 -13.45 9.15 -7.71
N LYS A 74 -14.36 9.11 -8.69
CA LYS A 74 -15.61 9.90 -8.68
C LYS A 74 -16.50 9.55 -7.49
N LEU A 75 -16.66 8.26 -7.19
CA LEU A 75 -17.49 7.79 -6.07
C LEU A 75 -16.91 8.18 -4.71
N ILE A 76 -15.59 8.05 -4.54
CA ILE A 76 -14.88 8.47 -3.32
C ILE A 76 -15.01 9.98 -3.12
N THR A 77 -14.84 10.77 -4.19
CA THR A 77 -14.99 12.23 -4.16
C THR A 77 -16.41 12.65 -3.80
N ALA A 78 -17.41 11.88 -4.23
CA ALA A 78 -18.81 12.06 -3.87
C ALA A 78 -19.15 11.57 -2.43
N GLY A 79 -18.16 11.09 -1.66
CA GLY A 79 -18.34 10.67 -0.27
C GLY A 79 -18.82 9.23 -0.09
N HIS A 80 -18.69 8.36 -1.10
CA HIS A 80 -19.10 6.97 -1.02
C HIS A 80 -17.93 6.01 -0.82
N LYS A 81 -18.10 5.00 0.03
CA LYS A 81 -17.16 3.86 0.15
C LYS A 81 -17.43 2.85 -0.96
N VAL A 82 -16.39 2.18 -1.46
CA VAL A 82 -16.52 1.17 -2.53
C VAL A 82 -15.94 -0.17 -2.07
N ALA A 83 -16.77 -1.20 -1.95
CA ALA A 83 -16.34 -2.55 -1.63
C ALA A 83 -16.02 -3.33 -2.92
N ILE A 84 -14.78 -3.81 -3.05
CA ILE A 84 -14.33 -4.59 -4.21
C ILE A 84 -14.53 -6.07 -3.92
N VAL A 85 -15.36 -6.73 -4.72
CA VAL A 85 -15.65 -8.16 -4.59
C VAL A 85 -15.03 -8.92 -5.74
N GLU A 86 -14.09 -9.81 -5.44
CA GLU A 86 -13.41 -10.65 -6.41
C GLU A 86 -13.88 -12.10 -6.36
N GLN A 87 -13.57 -12.84 -7.43
CA GLN A 87 -13.79 -14.29 -7.51
C GLN A 87 -12.61 -15.02 -6.87
N MET A 88 -12.92 -15.97 -5.99
CA MET A 88 -11.95 -16.78 -5.27
C MET A 88 -11.85 -18.17 -5.90
N GLY A 89 -10.62 -18.60 -6.22
CA GLY A 89 -10.29 -19.92 -6.79
C GLY A 89 -9.85 -19.90 -8.26
N GLU A 90 -9.31 -21.02 -8.76
CA GLU A 90 -8.91 -21.19 -10.16
C GLU A 90 -10.15 -21.45 -11.06
N ALA A 91 -10.24 -20.73 -12.18
CA ALA A 91 -11.39 -20.74 -13.10
C ALA A 91 -11.76 -22.15 -13.64
N GLU A 92 -10.80 -23.09 -13.62
CA GLU A 92 -10.94 -24.42 -14.21
C GLU A 92 -11.70 -25.42 -13.32
N SER A 93 -11.88 -25.15 -12.02
CA SER A 93 -12.57 -26.07 -11.10
C SER A 93 -14.11 -25.98 -11.15
N ALA A 94 -14.67 -25.14 -12.02
CA ALA A 94 -16.12 -24.96 -12.16
C ALA A 94 -16.85 -26.15 -12.85
N SER A 95 -16.13 -27.19 -13.26
CA SER A 95 -16.63 -28.32 -14.06
C SER A 95 -17.16 -29.52 -13.23
N GLY A 96 -17.15 -29.46 -11.90
CA GLY A 96 -17.35 -30.67 -11.06
C GLY A 96 -18.53 -30.69 -10.08
N GLY A 97 -19.41 -29.69 -10.01
CA GLY A 97 -20.51 -29.68 -9.02
C GLY A 97 -21.80 -29.03 -9.51
N PRO A 98 -22.97 -29.40 -8.96
CA PRO A 98 -24.23 -28.75 -9.30
C PRO A 98 -24.19 -27.31 -8.77
N ARG A 99 -23.89 -26.35 -9.66
CA ARG A 99 -23.71 -24.88 -9.51
C ARG A 99 -22.23 -24.44 -9.59
N GLY A 100 -21.66 -24.44 -10.80
CA GLY A 100 -20.33 -23.88 -11.14
C GLY A 100 -20.21 -22.35 -10.96
N LEU A 101 -20.57 -21.81 -9.79
CA LEU A 101 -20.35 -20.41 -9.42
C LEU A 101 -19.23 -20.34 -8.40
N MET A 102 -18.14 -19.68 -8.79
CA MET A 102 -16.99 -19.43 -7.91
C MET A 102 -17.42 -18.64 -6.67
N ALA A 103 -16.75 -18.92 -5.55
CA ALA A 103 -16.95 -18.16 -4.32
C ALA A 103 -16.51 -16.71 -4.54
N ARG A 104 -17.18 -15.77 -3.87
CA ARG A 104 -16.86 -14.35 -3.98
C ARG A 104 -16.65 -13.75 -2.61
N GLN A 105 -15.63 -12.92 -2.49
CA GLN A 105 -15.25 -12.29 -1.23
C GLN A 105 -14.92 -10.82 -1.47
N VAL A 106 -15.23 -9.98 -0.49
CA VAL A 106 -14.73 -8.62 -0.46
C VAL A 106 -13.24 -8.71 -0.18
N VAL A 107 -12.42 -8.25 -1.11
CA VAL A 107 -10.96 -8.25 -0.95
C VAL A 107 -10.48 -7.01 -0.22
N ARG A 108 -11.22 -5.90 -0.37
CA ARG A 108 -10.98 -4.63 0.32
C ARG A 108 -12.16 -3.67 0.16
N VAL A 109 -12.18 -2.64 1.00
CA VAL A 109 -13.10 -1.50 0.93
C VAL A 109 -12.29 -0.22 0.77
N LEU A 110 -12.53 0.48 -0.33
CA LEU A 110 -11.89 1.75 -0.64
C LEU A 110 -12.67 2.88 0.01
N THR A 111 -11.96 3.72 0.74
CA THR A 111 -12.48 4.92 1.43
C THR A 111 -11.51 6.08 1.18
N PRO A 112 -11.91 7.34 1.40
CA PRO A 112 -11.04 8.48 1.10
C PRO A 112 -9.65 8.40 1.78
N GLY A 113 -9.59 7.91 3.02
CA GLY A 113 -8.33 7.77 3.78
C GLY A 113 -7.55 6.49 3.49
N THR A 114 -8.06 5.57 2.68
CA THR A 114 -7.46 4.23 2.49
C THR A 114 -7.04 3.93 1.05
N LEU A 115 -6.83 4.96 0.24
CA LEU A 115 -6.39 4.83 -1.16
C LEU A 115 -4.90 4.46 -1.23
N VAL A 116 -4.56 3.53 -2.14
CA VAL A 116 -3.17 3.10 -2.39
C VAL A 116 -2.79 3.16 -3.87
N GLU A 117 -3.77 3.30 -4.75
CA GLU A 117 -3.61 3.38 -6.19
C GLU A 117 -2.95 4.71 -6.57
N PRO A 118 -1.80 4.70 -7.28
CA PRO A 118 -1.13 5.93 -7.70
C PRO A 118 -2.04 6.86 -8.53
N GLY A 119 -2.96 6.31 -9.32
CA GLY A 119 -3.92 7.08 -10.11
C GLY A 119 -4.99 7.80 -9.29
N LEU A 120 -5.17 7.42 -8.03
CA LEU A 120 -6.14 8.03 -7.09
C LEU A 120 -5.48 8.97 -6.08
N LEU A 121 -4.16 9.11 -6.13
CA LEU A 121 -3.37 9.85 -5.15
C LEU A 121 -2.66 11.02 -5.81
N GLU A 122 -2.67 12.16 -5.13
CA GLU A 122 -1.76 13.25 -5.45
C GLU A 122 -0.32 12.83 -5.15
N ALA A 123 0.58 12.95 -6.13
CA ALA A 123 1.95 12.46 -5.98
C ALA A 123 2.73 13.16 -4.85
N LYS A 124 2.60 14.50 -4.73
CA LYS A 124 3.34 15.32 -3.76
C LYS A 124 2.54 15.65 -2.48
N ARG A 125 1.52 14.86 -2.16
CA ARG A 125 0.69 15.05 -0.97
C ARG A 125 0.40 13.71 -0.30
N ASN A 126 0.49 13.69 1.02
CA ASN A 126 0.08 12.55 1.84
C ASN A 126 -1.45 12.39 1.83
N ASN A 127 -1.92 11.16 1.99
CA ASN A 127 -3.34 10.85 2.04
C ASN A 127 -3.67 10.24 3.40
N TYR A 128 -3.87 11.09 4.41
CA TYR A 128 -4.02 10.63 5.78
C TYR A 128 -5.43 10.12 6.08
N LEU A 129 -5.49 9.01 6.80
CA LEU A 129 -6.62 8.60 7.64
C LEU A 129 -6.33 9.05 9.06
N ALA A 130 -7.19 9.88 9.65
CA ALA A 130 -7.11 10.28 11.05
C ALA A 130 -8.18 9.58 11.90
N ALA A 131 -7.99 9.56 13.21
CA ALA A 131 -9.00 9.16 14.18
C ALA A 131 -8.92 10.08 15.40
N VAL A 132 -10.08 10.46 15.92
CA VAL A 132 -10.21 11.39 17.05
C VAL A 132 -11.17 10.82 18.07
N VAL A 133 -10.79 10.87 19.34
CA VAL A 133 -11.66 10.53 20.48
C VAL A 133 -11.46 11.54 21.60
N ALA A 134 -12.54 11.92 22.27
CA ALA A 134 -12.50 12.86 23.39
C ALA A 134 -13.19 12.26 24.62
N ARG A 135 -12.66 12.58 25.80
CA ARG A 135 -13.23 12.21 27.10
C ARG A 135 -12.92 13.30 28.11
N GLY A 136 -13.93 14.01 28.59
CA GLY A 136 -13.73 15.18 29.45
C GLY A 136 -12.94 16.28 28.72
N GLU A 137 -11.87 16.78 29.33
CA GLU A 137 -10.97 17.80 28.76
C GLU A 137 -9.77 17.19 28.01
N GLU A 138 -9.77 15.88 27.78
CA GLU A 138 -8.70 15.20 27.05
C GLU A 138 -9.16 14.77 25.66
N ILE A 139 -8.24 14.84 24.70
CA ILE A 139 -8.46 14.47 23.31
C ILE A 139 -7.30 13.63 22.81
N GLY A 140 -7.59 12.46 22.26
CA GLY A 140 -6.66 11.63 21.52
C GLY A 140 -6.77 11.85 20.02
N LEU A 141 -5.62 11.94 19.36
CA LEU A 141 -5.50 12.01 17.91
C LEU A 141 -4.51 10.95 17.43
N ALA A 142 -4.90 10.22 16.40
CA ALA A 142 -4.03 9.34 15.64
C ALA A 142 -4.18 9.64 14.15
N TYR A 143 -3.11 9.44 13.38
CA TYR A 143 -3.19 9.52 11.93
C TYR A 143 -2.21 8.57 11.26
N VAL A 144 -2.59 8.05 10.09
CA VAL A 144 -1.80 7.13 9.28
C VAL A 144 -1.83 7.52 7.81
N ASP A 145 -0.71 7.35 7.10
CA ASP A 145 -0.67 7.26 5.63
C ASP A 145 -0.23 5.85 5.26
N ILE A 146 -1.19 5.02 4.82
CA ILE A 146 -0.95 3.61 4.48
C ILE A 146 -0.07 3.42 3.22
N THR A 147 0.20 4.51 2.49
CA THR A 147 1.02 4.51 1.28
C THR A 147 2.50 4.77 1.58
N THR A 148 2.80 5.39 2.73
CA THR A 148 4.16 5.63 3.21
C THR A 148 4.50 4.76 4.43
N GLY A 149 3.49 4.35 5.19
CA GLY A 149 3.62 3.66 6.47
C GLY A 149 3.82 4.60 7.66
N GLU A 150 3.68 5.91 7.45
CA GLU A 150 3.67 6.87 8.55
C GLU A 150 2.46 6.59 9.45
N PHE A 151 2.71 6.38 10.75
CA PHE A 151 1.66 6.21 11.75
C PHE A 151 2.07 6.89 13.06
N ALA A 152 1.27 7.87 13.49
CA ALA A 152 1.61 8.69 14.63
C ALA A 152 0.41 9.04 15.52
N VAL A 153 0.69 9.27 16.80
CA VAL A 153 -0.32 9.54 17.82
C VAL A 153 0.09 10.66 18.76
N THR A 154 -0.92 11.33 19.32
CA THR A 154 -0.74 12.32 20.38
C THR A 154 -2.00 12.44 21.25
N GLN A 155 -1.86 13.05 22.43
CA GLN A 155 -2.96 13.32 23.35
C GLN A 155 -2.81 14.73 23.92
N PHE A 156 -3.89 15.49 23.84
CA PHE A 156 -4.03 16.83 24.38
C PHE A 156 -4.86 16.79 25.66
N GLY A 157 -4.61 17.72 26.57
CA GLY A 157 -5.35 17.86 27.82
C GLY A 157 -5.59 19.32 28.20
N GLY A 158 -6.60 19.53 29.04
CA GLY A 158 -7.00 20.84 29.54
C GLY A 158 -7.88 21.62 28.56
N ALA A 159 -8.28 22.83 28.98
CA ALA A 159 -9.24 23.65 28.24
C ALA A 159 -8.83 24.02 26.80
N ASP A 160 -7.54 23.99 26.47
CA ASP A 160 -7.00 24.31 25.13
C ASP A 160 -6.96 23.08 24.19
N ALA A 161 -7.27 21.87 24.67
CA ALA A 161 -7.23 20.65 23.86
C ALA A 161 -8.04 20.72 22.55
N PRO A 162 -9.27 21.28 22.51
CA PRO A 162 -10.02 21.41 21.26
C PRO A 162 -9.33 22.31 20.22
N HIS A 163 -8.67 23.37 20.67
CA HIS A 163 -7.95 24.29 19.78
C HIS A 163 -6.67 23.64 19.23
N GLN A 164 -5.93 22.91 20.06
CA GLN A 164 -4.78 22.11 19.62
C GLN A 164 -5.18 21.04 18.59
N LEU A 165 -6.31 20.36 18.82
CA LEU A 165 -6.87 19.44 17.84
C LEU A 165 -7.20 20.14 16.52
N GLN A 166 -7.85 21.30 16.57
CA GLN A 166 -8.21 22.05 15.36
C GLN A 166 -6.97 22.46 14.55
N GLN A 167 -5.90 22.90 15.23
CA GLN A 167 -4.62 23.22 14.60
C GLN A 167 -4.00 22.01 13.91
N GLU A 168 -4.03 20.85 14.57
CA GLU A 168 -3.46 19.62 14.03
C GLU A 168 -4.26 19.06 12.86
N LEU A 169 -5.59 19.10 12.92
CA LEU A 169 -6.43 18.70 11.79
C LEU A 169 -6.27 19.65 10.59
N ALA A 170 -6.11 20.96 10.84
CA ALA A 170 -5.81 21.93 9.79
C ALA A 170 -4.42 21.72 9.17
N ARG A 171 -3.44 21.24 9.96
CA ARG A 171 -2.10 20.88 9.50
C ARG A 171 -2.11 19.59 8.68
N LEU A 172 -2.76 18.55 9.19
CA LEU A 172 -2.80 17.22 8.60
C LEU A 172 -3.65 17.19 7.33
N GLN A 173 -4.78 17.92 7.31
CA GLN A 173 -5.78 17.88 6.24
C GLN A 173 -6.09 16.44 5.81
N PRO A 174 -6.52 15.57 6.75
CA PRO A 174 -6.74 14.15 6.44
C PRO A 174 -7.77 14.00 5.34
N ALA A 175 -7.69 12.95 4.53
CA ALA A 175 -8.75 12.68 3.56
C ALA A 175 -10.00 12.12 4.26
N GLU A 176 -9.81 11.42 5.37
CA GLU A 176 -10.86 10.83 6.18
C GLU A 176 -10.52 10.90 7.67
N CYS A 177 -11.51 11.17 8.51
CA CYS A 177 -11.37 11.20 9.95
C CYS A 177 -12.42 10.29 10.62
N LEU A 178 -11.94 9.30 11.39
CA LEU A 178 -12.78 8.42 12.19
C LEU A 178 -13.18 9.12 13.48
N VAL A 179 -14.46 9.02 13.82
CA VAL A 179 -15.02 9.54 15.08
C VAL A 179 -15.96 8.51 15.71
N PRO A 180 -16.02 8.40 17.04
CA PRO A 180 -16.97 7.52 17.72
C PRO A 180 -18.42 7.84 17.30
N MET A 181 -19.17 6.82 16.91
CA MET A 181 -20.63 6.93 16.72
C MET A 181 -21.26 7.43 18.02
N GLU A 182 -22.29 8.28 17.89
CA GLU A 182 -23.09 8.81 19.01
C GLU A 182 -22.34 9.76 19.96
N ALA A 183 -21.06 10.04 19.72
CA ALA A 183 -20.35 11.13 20.36
C ALA A 183 -20.30 12.34 19.41
N PRO A 184 -20.62 13.56 19.88
CA PRO A 184 -20.38 14.75 19.07
C PRO A 184 -18.87 14.86 18.79
N PRO A 185 -18.46 15.27 17.58
CA PRO A 185 -17.06 15.54 17.31
C PRO A 185 -16.55 16.60 18.31
N PRO A 186 -15.32 16.46 18.82
CA PRO A 186 -14.79 17.36 19.85
C PRO A 186 -14.44 18.78 19.36
N VAL A 187 -14.74 19.08 18.09
CA VAL A 187 -14.61 20.41 17.50
C VAL A 187 -15.87 20.73 16.71
N GLU A 188 -16.32 21.98 16.82
CA GLU A 188 -17.59 22.43 16.24
C GLU A 188 -17.62 22.39 14.70
N LYS A 189 -16.45 22.46 14.06
CA LYS A 189 -16.31 22.41 12.59
C LYS A 189 -15.14 21.52 12.18
N LEU A 190 -15.48 20.43 11.53
CA LEU A 190 -14.56 19.55 10.82
C LEU A 190 -14.79 19.76 9.31
N ASP A 191 -14.45 20.95 8.82
CA ASP A 191 -14.63 21.29 7.41
C ASP A 191 -13.41 20.81 6.60
N GLY A 192 -13.66 20.30 5.39
CA GLY A 192 -12.61 20.00 4.41
C GLY A 192 -12.09 18.56 4.40
N PHE A 193 -12.72 17.64 5.12
CA PHE A 193 -12.40 16.21 5.07
C PHE A 193 -13.60 15.32 5.39
N HIS A 194 -13.53 14.04 4.99
CA HIS A 194 -14.64 13.11 5.15
C HIS A 194 -14.73 12.59 6.59
N LEU A 195 -15.87 12.80 7.26
CA LEU A 195 -16.12 12.19 8.57
C LEU A 195 -16.71 10.79 8.42
N SER A 196 -16.07 9.83 9.09
CA SER A 196 -16.49 8.44 9.13
C SER A 196 -16.83 8.04 10.56
N PRO A 197 -18.12 8.08 10.95
CA PRO A 197 -18.56 7.52 12.23
C PRO A 197 -18.18 6.03 12.31
N TYR A 198 -17.59 5.63 13.43
CA TYR A 198 -17.14 4.26 13.70
C TYR A 198 -17.57 3.84 15.12
N PRO A 199 -17.93 2.57 15.38
CA PRO A 199 -18.55 2.19 16.64
C PRO A 199 -17.70 2.59 17.86
N ALA A 200 -18.30 3.27 18.84
CA ALA A 200 -17.57 3.89 19.95
C ALA A 200 -16.69 2.90 20.74
N TRP A 201 -17.13 1.66 20.89
CA TRP A 201 -16.38 0.60 21.58
C TRP A 201 -15.01 0.31 20.94
N ARG A 202 -14.81 0.61 19.65
CA ARG A 202 -13.52 0.48 18.95
C ARG A 202 -12.48 1.50 19.41
N PHE A 203 -12.91 2.58 20.04
CA PHE A 203 -12.04 3.63 20.61
C PHE A 203 -11.77 3.41 22.09
N GLU A 204 -12.37 2.39 22.72
CA GLU A 204 -12.15 2.14 24.14
C GLU A 204 -10.69 1.72 24.39
N PRO A 205 -9.97 2.40 25.31
CA PRO A 205 -8.53 2.28 25.44
C PRO A 205 -8.02 0.84 25.63
N GLU A 206 -8.76 0.00 26.35
CA GLU A 206 -8.32 -1.37 26.64
C GLU A 206 -8.35 -2.27 25.39
N GLN A 207 -9.44 -2.21 24.62
CA GLN A 207 -9.54 -2.98 23.38
C GLN A 207 -8.61 -2.42 22.31
N ALA A 208 -8.52 -1.09 22.21
CA ALA A 208 -7.60 -0.43 21.29
C ALA A 208 -6.14 -0.76 21.62
N ARG A 209 -5.77 -0.82 22.90
CA ARG A 209 -4.47 -1.29 23.37
C ARG A 209 -4.21 -2.71 22.91
N GLN A 210 -5.14 -3.64 23.15
CA GLN A 210 -4.96 -5.03 22.73
C GLN A 210 -4.77 -5.15 21.21
N ALA A 211 -5.54 -4.41 20.41
CA ALA A 211 -5.39 -4.38 18.96
C ALA A 211 -4.00 -3.90 18.51
N LEU A 212 -3.43 -2.90 19.20
CA LEU A 212 -2.07 -2.42 18.92
C LEU A 212 -1.00 -3.44 19.34
N LEU A 213 -1.13 -4.05 20.52
CA LEU A 213 -0.20 -5.07 21.01
C LEU A 213 -0.18 -6.29 20.08
N ASP A 214 -1.37 -6.75 19.67
CA ASP A 214 -1.52 -7.86 18.73
C ASP A 214 -0.96 -7.51 17.36
N HIS A 215 -1.20 -6.29 16.87
CA HIS A 215 -0.69 -5.86 15.56
C HIS A 215 0.84 -5.77 15.54
N PHE A 216 1.44 -5.06 16.51
CA PHE A 216 2.88 -4.85 16.56
C PHE A 216 3.65 -6.03 17.17
N GLN A 217 2.97 -7.05 17.71
CA GLN A 217 3.57 -8.21 18.36
C GLN A 217 4.51 -7.82 19.51
N VAL A 218 4.05 -6.88 20.36
CA VAL A 218 4.81 -6.36 21.51
C VAL A 218 4.06 -6.61 22.82
N ALA A 219 4.80 -6.64 23.94
CA ALA A 219 4.21 -6.84 25.26
C ALA A 219 3.69 -5.54 25.90
N SER A 220 4.19 -4.37 25.48
CA SER A 220 3.79 -3.05 26.00
C SER A 220 3.93 -1.97 24.92
N LEU A 221 3.31 -0.81 25.15
CA LEU A 221 3.39 0.36 24.26
C LEU A 221 4.42 1.39 24.74
N GLU A 222 5.27 1.03 25.71
CA GLU A 222 6.31 1.90 26.27
C GLU A 222 7.34 2.29 25.21
N GLY A 223 7.76 1.33 24.37
CA GLY A 223 8.69 1.58 23.27
C GLY A 223 8.17 2.55 22.20
N PHE A 224 6.85 2.77 22.13
CA PHE A 224 6.22 3.74 21.23
C PHE A 224 5.95 5.09 21.91
N GLY A 225 6.17 5.20 23.23
CA GLY A 225 5.98 6.43 24.00
C GLY A 225 4.53 6.82 24.30
N CYS A 226 3.56 5.92 24.08
CA CYS A 226 2.13 6.21 24.30
C CYS A 226 1.49 5.41 25.45
N GLN A 227 2.27 4.66 26.23
CA GLN A 227 1.77 3.79 27.31
C GLN A 227 0.77 4.50 28.25
N ASP A 228 1.03 5.77 28.58
CA ASP A 228 0.23 6.59 29.50
C ASP A 228 -0.72 7.57 28.77
N LYS A 229 -1.03 7.33 27.50
CA LYS A 229 -1.90 8.17 26.66
C LYS A 229 -3.14 7.38 26.19
N PRO A 230 -4.11 7.11 27.09
CA PRO A 230 -5.22 6.21 26.81
C PRO A 230 -6.10 6.65 25.63
N LEU A 231 -6.29 7.95 25.40
CA LEU A 231 -7.08 8.42 24.27
C LEU A 231 -6.30 8.38 22.95
N ALA A 232 -4.98 8.64 23.00
CA ALA A 232 -4.11 8.41 21.84
C ALA A 232 -4.13 6.93 21.42
N ILE A 233 -4.06 6.03 22.40
CA ILE A 233 -4.21 4.58 22.21
C ILE A 233 -5.57 4.26 21.60
N GLY A 234 -6.66 4.82 22.15
CA GLY A 234 -8.03 4.67 21.64
C GLY A 234 -8.15 5.04 20.16
N ALA A 235 -7.64 6.22 19.78
CA ALA A 235 -7.61 6.66 18.40
C ALA A 235 -6.78 5.72 17.50
N ALA A 236 -5.58 5.34 17.92
CA ALA A 236 -4.68 4.49 17.13
C ALA A 236 -5.23 3.08 16.93
N GLY A 237 -5.74 2.45 17.99
CA GLY A 237 -6.33 1.13 17.90
C GLY A 237 -7.60 1.13 17.07
N SER A 238 -8.36 2.24 17.03
CA SER A 238 -9.50 2.35 16.10
C SER A 238 -9.07 2.33 14.64
N ILE A 239 -7.95 2.98 14.30
CA ILE A 239 -7.35 2.94 12.95
C ILE A 239 -6.93 1.52 12.59
N ILE A 240 -6.22 0.81 13.49
CA ILE A 240 -5.80 -0.58 13.26
C ILE A 240 -7.01 -1.48 12.96
N GLN A 241 -8.08 -1.37 13.76
CA GLN A 241 -9.29 -2.16 13.59
C GLN A 241 -10.02 -1.80 12.28
N TYR A 242 -10.11 -0.51 11.94
CA TYR A 242 -10.71 -0.04 10.70
C TYR A 242 -9.94 -0.51 9.46
N LEU A 243 -8.60 -0.44 9.50
CA LEU A 243 -7.75 -0.97 8.43
C LEU A 243 -7.84 -2.50 8.33
N GLY A 244 -8.05 -3.21 9.43
CA GLY A 244 -8.31 -4.65 9.40
C GLY A 244 -9.58 -5.03 8.63
N GLU A 245 -10.61 -4.17 8.68
CA GLU A 245 -11.87 -4.36 7.96
C GLU A 245 -11.80 -3.89 6.50
N THR A 246 -11.01 -2.85 6.21
CA THR A 246 -11.02 -2.15 4.92
C THR A 246 -9.81 -2.48 4.03
N GLN A 247 -8.61 -2.58 4.59
CA GLN A 247 -7.33 -2.78 3.89
C GLN A 247 -6.39 -3.72 4.68
N PRO A 248 -6.73 -5.01 4.84
CA PRO A 248 -5.93 -5.94 5.64
C PRO A 248 -4.48 -6.11 5.12
N SER A 249 -4.27 -6.06 3.80
CA SER A 249 -2.93 -6.13 3.21
C SER A 249 -2.07 -4.91 3.55
N SER A 250 -2.67 -3.72 3.61
CA SER A 250 -1.95 -2.49 3.96
C SER A 250 -1.66 -2.43 5.45
N LEU A 251 -2.60 -2.88 6.29
CA LEU A 251 -2.40 -3.00 7.73
C LEU A 251 -1.14 -3.82 8.05
N ALA A 252 -0.97 -4.98 7.41
CA ALA A 252 0.16 -5.87 7.63
C ALA A 252 1.55 -5.24 7.36
N GLN A 253 1.60 -4.08 6.68
CA GLN A 253 2.83 -3.35 6.38
C GLN A 253 3.09 -2.17 7.31
N LEU A 254 2.21 -1.89 8.27
CA LEU A 254 2.44 -0.89 9.30
C LEU A 254 3.30 -1.51 10.41
N ASP A 255 4.57 -1.12 10.45
CA ASP A 255 5.61 -1.72 11.28
C ASP A 255 6.02 -0.86 12.48
N GLY A 256 5.52 0.38 12.56
CA GLY A 256 5.82 1.29 13.66
C GLY A 256 4.66 2.19 14.04
N LEU A 257 4.77 2.75 15.24
CA LEU A 257 3.91 3.80 15.76
C LEU A 257 4.79 4.80 16.48
N ARG A 258 4.64 6.10 16.20
CA ARG A 258 5.38 7.14 16.94
C ARG A 258 4.44 8.02 17.75
N THR A 259 4.82 8.30 18.98
CA THR A 259 4.20 9.37 19.76
C THR A 259 4.91 10.68 19.45
N TYR A 260 4.14 11.75 19.21
CA TYR A 260 4.71 13.08 18.94
C TYR A 260 4.08 14.16 19.83
N SER A 261 4.83 15.24 20.02
CA SER A 261 4.36 16.44 20.70
C SER A 261 4.19 17.58 19.69
N THR A 262 3.08 18.30 19.78
CA THR A 262 2.85 19.53 18.99
C THR A 262 3.78 20.66 19.42
N SER A 263 4.24 20.65 20.68
CA SER A 263 5.16 21.65 21.23
C SER A 263 6.58 21.59 20.65
N ALA A 264 6.91 20.57 19.84
CA ALA A 264 8.21 20.45 19.17
C ALA A 264 8.34 21.38 17.95
N PHE A 265 7.23 21.96 17.50
CA PHE A 265 7.16 22.79 16.31
C PHE A 265 6.49 24.13 16.60
N MET A 266 6.74 25.12 15.74
CA MET A 266 6.04 26.40 15.81
C MET A 266 4.55 26.18 15.60
N THR A 267 3.77 26.57 16.61
CA THR A 267 2.31 26.54 16.53
C THR A 267 1.82 27.62 15.57
N LEU A 268 1.04 27.21 14.57
CA LEU A 268 0.39 28.11 13.62
C LEU A 268 -1.10 27.75 13.59
N ASP A 269 -1.94 28.71 13.98
CA ASP A 269 -3.38 28.53 13.95
C ASP A 269 -3.91 28.41 12.50
N PRO A 270 -5.12 27.85 12.30
CA PRO A 270 -5.67 27.66 10.97
C PRO A 270 -5.81 28.96 10.16
N ALA A 271 -6.12 30.09 10.80
CA ALA A 271 -6.26 31.38 10.13
C ALA A 271 -4.89 31.89 9.67
N THR A 272 -3.85 31.80 10.51
CA THR A 272 -2.48 32.13 10.16
C THR A 272 -1.99 31.28 8.98
N ARG A 273 -2.17 29.95 9.02
CA ARG A 273 -1.78 29.05 7.91
C ARG A 273 -2.47 29.42 6.60
N ARG A 274 -3.75 29.77 6.68
CA ARG A 274 -4.57 30.18 5.53
C ARG A 274 -4.15 31.55 5.00
N ASN A 275 -3.91 32.53 5.87
CA ASN A 275 -3.55 33.89 5.52
C ASN A 275 -2.14 34.00 4.93
N LEU A 276 -1.23 33.14 5.39
CA LEU A 276 0.11 33.00 4.81
C LEU A 276 0.11 32.18 3.51
N GLU A 277 -1.03 31.61 3.10
CA GLU A 277 -1.16 30.75 1.93
C GLU A 277 -0.04 29.70 1.87
N LEU A 278 0.22 29.00 2.98
CA LEU A 278 1.41 28.14 3.11
C LEU A 278 1.42 27.02 2.07
N THR A 279 0.28 26.39 1.84
CA THR A 279 0.14 25.22 0.95
C THR A 279 -0.85 25.41 -0.19
N GLN A 280 -1.73 26.41 -0.08
CA GLN A 280 -2.77 26.72 -1.05
C GLN A 280 -3.24 28.17 -0.88
N THR A 281 -3.71 28.78 -1.96
CA THR A 281 -4.27 30.14 -1.93
C THR A 281 -5.61 30.21 -1.23
N ILE A 282 -5.93 31.36 -0.62
CA ILE A 282 -7.25 31.68 -0.06
C ILE A 282 -8.31 31.67 -1.16
N ARG A 283 -7.98 32.23 -2.32
CA ARG A 283 -8.87 32.30 -3.48
C ARG A 283 -8.63 31.10 -4.39
N GLY A 284 -9.61 30.20 -4.45
CA GLY A 284 -9.61 29.08 -5.39
C GLY A 284 -8.78 27.86 -4.97
N GLY A 285 -8.07 27.89 -3.83
CA GLY A 285 -7.34 26.73 -3.31
C GLY A 285 -6.18 26.27 -4.21
N ALA A 286 -5.61 27.16 -5.00
CA ALA A 286 -4.55 26.82 -5.93
C ALA A 286 -3.22 26.62 -5.19
N VAL A 287 -2.51 25.54 -5.49
CA VAL A 287 -1.17 25.30 -4.92
C VAL A 287 -0.11 26.16 -5.61
N SER A 288 -0.22 26.40 -6.91
CA SER A 288 0.82 27.05 -7.73
C SER A 288 1.22 28.46 -7.27
N SER A 289 0.30 29.19 -6.66
CA SER A 289 0.52 30.58 -6.21
C SER A 289 0.69 30.69 -4.69
N SER A 290 0.77 29.56 -3.99
CA SER A 290 1.03 29.48 -2.55
C SER A 290 2.54 29.50 -2.26
N LEU A 291 2.94 29.66 -0.99
CA LEU A 291 4.35 29.55 -0.60
C LEU A 291 4.96 28.20 -1.03
N LEU A 292 4.23 27.10 -0.80
CA LEU A 292 4.64 25.77 -1.28
C LEU A 292 4.79 25.75 -2.80
N GLY A 293 3.87 26.35 -3.56
CA GLY A 293 3.95 26.41 -5.02
C GLY A 293 5.19 27.12 -5.54
N VAL A 294 5.62 28.17 -4.85
CA VAL A 294 6.85 28.93 -5.18
C VAL A 294 8.11 28.13 -4.81
N LEU A 295 8.12 27.46 -3.66
CA LEU A 295 9.29 26.74 -3.15
C LEU A 295 9.46 25.33 -3.71
N ASP A 296 8.38 24.68 -4.15
CA ASP A 296 8.40 23.29 -4.59
C ASP A 296 9.01 23.12 -5.99
N VAL A 297 10.34 23.13 -6.01
CA VAL A 297 11.17 22.72 -7.15
C VAL A 297 11.79 21.34 -6.93
N THR A 298 11.17 20.51 -6.07
CA THR A 298 11.66 19.18 -5.73
C THR A 298 11.55 18.24 -6.92
N GLN A 299 12.54 17.36 -7.05
CA GLN A 299 12.65 16.45 -8.20
C GLN A 299 11.92 15.11 -8.00
N THR A 300 11.50 14.78 -6.78
CA THR A 300 10.81 13.52 -6.47
C THR A 300 9.46 13.78 -5.77
N PRO A 301 8.47 12.87 -5.90
CA PRO A 301 7.21 12.96 -5.16
C PRO A 301 7.38 12.96 -3.65
N MET A 302 8.22 12.06 -3.12
CA MET A 302 8.56 11.96 -1.70
C MET A 302 9.25 13.23 -1.17
N GLY A 303 10.12 13.87 -1.96
CA GLY A 303 10.71 15.16 -1.61
C GLY A 303 9.67 16.28 -1.53
N GLY A 304 8.68 16.28 -2.41
CA GLY A 304 7.57 17.24 -2.37
C GLY A 304 6.69 17.06 -1.12
N ARG A 305 6.40 15.82 -0.74
CA ARG A 305 5.69 15.50 0.52
C ARG A 305 6.49 15.98 1.74
N LEU A 306 7.79 15.71 1.78
CA LEU A 306 8.68 16.13 2.86
C LEU A 306 8.74 17.67 2.98
N LEU A 307 8.87 18.38 1.85
CA LEU A 307 8.87 19.85 1.84
C LEU A 307 7.55 20.42 2.38
N ARG A 308 6.41 19.89 1.92
CA ARG A 308 5.08 20.27 2.44
C ARG A 308 4.99 20.06 3.95
N GLN A 309 5.51 18.94 4.46
CA GLN A 309 5.55 18.65 5.88
C GLN A 309 6.41 19.68 6.63
N TRP A 310 7.62 19.99 6.14
CA TRP A 310 8.51 20.96 6.78
C TRP A 310 7.92 22.36 6.83
N LEU A 311 7.27 22.83 5.76
CA LEU A 311 6.55 24.12 5.77
C LEU A 311 5.39 24.13 6.77
N SER A 312 4.79 22.97 7.02
CA SER A 312 3.65 22.82 7.92
C SER A 312 4.06 22.61 9.38
N GLN A 313 5.34 22.31 9.65
CA GLN A 313 5.91 22.01 10.97
C GLN A 313 7.29 22.70 11.11
N PRO A 314 7.35 24.04 11.24
CA PRO A 314 8.62 24.73 11.44
C PRO A 314 9.28 24.27 12.74
N LEU A 315 10.57 23.94 12.69
CA LEU A 315 11.33 23.48 13.85
C LEU A 315 11.53 24.62 14.86
N LEU A 316 11.54 24.28 16.15
CA LEU A 316 11.94 25.19 17.23
C LEU A 316 13.37 24.92 17.73
N GLU A 317 13.90 23.74 17.44
CA GLU A 317 15.22 23.29 17.90
C GLU A 317 16.32 23.85 16.98
N LEU A 318 17.19 24.68 17.54
CA LEU A 318 18.20 25.44 16.79
C LEU A 318 19.27 24.55 16.16
N GLU A 319 19.69 23.47 16.80
CA GLU A 319 20.70 22.56 16.29
C GLU A 319 20.19 21.86 15.01
N ALA A 320 18.95 21.38 15.01
CA ALA A 320 18.29 20.78 13.85
C ALA A 320 18.07 21.80 12.72
N LEU A 321 17.75 23.06 13.05
CA LEU A 321 17.68 24.13 12.06
C LEU A 321 19.05 24.40 11.43
N ASN A 322 20.10 24.54 12.24
CA ASN A 322 21.46 24.79 11.76
C ASN A 322 21.98 23.62 10.92
N ARG A 323 21.74 22.37 11.31
CA ARG A 323 22.08 21.19 10.48
C ARG A 323 21.46 21.27 9.08
N ARG A 324 20.19 21.69 8.97
CA ARG A 324 19.54 21.88 7.66
C ARG A 324 20.18 23.03 6.88
N LEU A 325 20.48 24.15 7.53
CA LEU A 325 21.12 25.30 6.90
C LEU A 325 22.53 24.98 6.41
N ASP A 326 23.31 24.23 7.18
CA ASP A 326 24.66 23.79 6.80
C ASP A 326 24.64 22.89 5.56
N ALA A 327 23.67 21.96 5.48
CA ALA A 327 23.48 21.14 4.29
C ALA A 327 23.06 21.97 3.05
N VAL A 328 22.20 22.97 3.23
CA VAL A 328 21.81 23.91 2.16
C VAL A 328 23.01 24.72 1.70
N GLU A 329 23.79 25.29 2.61
CA GLU A 329 24.99 26.09 2.31
C GLU A 329 26.03 25.26 1.56
N ALA A 330 26.28 24.01 1.98
CA ALA A 330 27.19 23.09 1.31
C ALA A 330 26.80 22.85 -0.16
N LEU A 331 25.51 22.60 -0.42
CA LEU A 331 24.99 22.41 -1.78
C LEU A 331 24.90 23.72 -2.57
N TYR A 332 24.66 24.85 -1.92
CA TYR A 332 24.61 26.16 -2.56
C TYR A 332 25.98 26.56 -3.12
N ARG A 333 27.04 26.37 -2.33
CA ARG A 333 28.44 26.64 -2.73
C ARG A 333 28.93 25.73 -3.86
N GLN A 334 28.42 24.50 -3.93
CA GLN A 334 28.81 23.53 -4.96
C GLN A 334 27.79 23.49 -6.11
N GLY A 335 27.78 24.55 -6.94
CA GLY A 335 26.87 24.69 -8.08
C GLY A 335 26.80 23.47 -9.02
N PRO A 336 27.94 22.95 -9.53
CA PRO A 336 27.95 21.76 -10.38
C PRO A 336 27.37 20.52 -9.71
N LEU A 337 27.77 20.23 -8.45
CA LEU A 337 27.23 19.12 -7.67
C LEU A 337 25.70 19.22 -7.56
N ARG A 338 25.18 20.42 -7.26
CA ARG A 338 23.74 20.64 -7.13
C ARG A 338 22.99 20.37 -8.44
N ILE A 339 23.56 20.71 -9.60
CA ILE A 339 22.97 20.42 -10.91
C ILE A 339 22.94 18.90 -11.15
N ASP A 340 24.07 18.22 -10.96
CA ASP A 340 24.20 16.78 -11.16
C ASP A 340 23.26 16.00 -10.22
N MET A 341 23.16 16.41 -8.96
CA MET A 341 22.23 15.82 -8.00
C MET A 341 20.78 15.99 -8.44
N ARG A 342 20.39 17.19 -8.91
CA ARG A 342 19.02 17.43 -9.37
C ARG A 342 18.68 16.55 -10.58
N GLU A 343 19.60 16.41 -11.53
CA GLU A 343 19.39 15.55 -12.69
C GLU A 343 19.18 14.08 -12.28
N ARG A 344 20.00 13.58 -11.35
CA ARG A 344 19.88 12.20 -10.83
C ARG A 344 18.60 11.99 -10.02
N LEU A 345 18.26 12.93 -9.14
CA LEU A 345 17.02 12.90 -8.36
C LEU A 345 15.78 12.92 -9.26
N GLY A 346 15.79 13.67 -10.36
CA GLY A 346 14.67 13.73 -11.31
C GLY A 346 14.38 12.42 -12.04
N LYS A 347 15.33 11.47 -12.01
CA LYS A 347 15.17 10.12 -12.57
C LYS A 347 14.65 9.11 -11.54
N LEU A 348 14.60 9.47 -10.25
CA LEU A 348 14.08 8.60 -9.20
C LEU A 348 12.55 8.56 -9.27
N ARG A 349 11.98 7.36 -9.09
CA ARG A 349 10.54 7.17 -8.93
C ARG A 349 10.15 7.33 -7.46
N ASP A 350 8.84 7.26 -7.19
CA ASP A 350 8.29 7.33 -5.83
C ASP A 350 8.59 6.03 -5.07
N LEU A 351 9.84 5.87 -4.61
CA LEU A 351 10.30 4.66 -3.94
C LEU A 351 9.49 4.39 -2.66
N GLU A 352 9.18 5.44 -1.89
CA GLU A 352 8.40 5.36 -0.65
C GLU A 352 7.06 4.63 -0.87
N ARG A 353 6.25 5.06 -1.86
CA ARG A 353 4.98 4.39 -2.19
C ARG A 353 5.17 3.06 -2.91
N THR A 354 6.22 2.93 -3.73
CA THR A 354 6.47 1.70 -4.50
C THR A 354 6.84 0.53 -3.58
N VAL A 355 7.68 0.77 -2.56
CA VAL A 355 8.04 -0.24 -1.54
C VAL A 355 6.80 -0.76 -0.83
N ARG A 356 5.89 0.13 -0.40
CA ARG A 356 4.64 -0.29 0.26
C ARG A 356 3.74 -1.10 -0.68
N ARG A 357 3.62 -0.73 -1.96
CA ARG A 357 2.87 -1.52 -2.96
C ARG A 357 3.46 -2.90 -3.21
N VAL A 358 4.80 -3.02 -3.25
CA VAL A 358 5.48 -4.32 -3.36
C VAL A 358 5.16 -5.19 -2.16
N ALA A 359 5.27 -4.63 -0.96
CA ALA A 359 5.03 -5.35 0.28
C ALA A 359 3.54 -5.79 0.42
N GLN A 360 2.60 -4.99 -0.10
CA GLN A 360 1.17 -5.31 -0.22
C GLN A 360 0.84 -6.32 -1.33
N ARG A 361 1.82 -6.78 -2.11
CA ARG A 361 1.65 -7.65 -3.30
C ARG A 361 0.73 -7.05 -4.38
N MET A 362 0.73 -5.73 -4.48
CA MET A 362 -0.03 -4.95 -5.46
C MET A 362 0.84 -4.38 -6.59
N ALA A 363 2.16 -4.57 -6.50
CA ALA A 363 3.11 -4.17 -7.51
C ALA A 363 3.14 -5.19 -8.67
N GLY A 364 3.10 -4.69 -9.91
CA GLY A 364 3.33 -5.48 -11.10
C GLY A 364 4.82 -5.58 -11.50
N PRO A 365 5.15 -6.33 -12.56
CA PRO A 365 6.53 -6.46 -13.04
C PRO A 365 7.19 -5.12 -13.37
N ARG A 366 6.43 -4.18 -13.94
CA ARG A 366 6.91 -2.82 -14.25
C ARG A 366 7.23 -2.01 -12.99
N ASP A 367 6.44 -2.15 -11.93
CA ASP A 367 6.71 -1.48 -10.65
C ASP A 367 8.02 -1.99 -10.04
N LEU A 368 8.25 -3.31 -10.11
CA LEU A 368 9.48 -3.95 -9.63
C LEU A 368 10.69 -3.51 -10.45
N TRP A 369 10.56 -3.48 -11.78
CA TRP A 369 11.64 -2.98 -12.65
C TRP A 369 11.97 -1.51 -12.35
N ALA A 370 10.94 -0.66 -12.21
CA ALA A 370 11.11 0.74 -11.83
C ALA A 370 11.76 0.91 -10.44
N MET A 371 11.46 0.02 -9.48
CA MET A 371 12.15 -0.01 -8.18
C MET A 371 13.63 -0.32 -8.36
N ARG A 372 13.98 -1.36 -9.12
CA ARG A 372 15.37 -1.70 -9.43
C ARG A 372 16.10 -0.51 -10.04
N ASP A 373 15.51 0.14 -11.05
CA ASP A 373 16.13 1.29 -11.69
C ASP A 373 16.36 2.43 -10.70
N THR A 374 15.39 2.68 -9.82
CA THR A 374 15.51 3.69 -8.77
C THR A 374 16.65 3.38 -7.80
N LEU A 375 16.79 2.12 -7.36
CA LEU A 375 17.88 1.67 -6.48
C LEU A 375 19.26 1.83 -7.11
N GLU A 376 19.40 1.53 -8.41
CA GLU A 376 20.67 1.76 -9.10
C GLU A 376 21.02 3.24 -9.25
N ARG A 377 20.02 4.09 -9.49
CA ARG A 377 20.24 5.55 -9.50
C ARG A 377 20.60 6.09 -8.12
N THR A 378 20.09 5.49 -7.05
CA THR A 378 20.51 5.78 -5.67
C THR A 378 22.01 5.50 -5.48
N ARG A 379 22.53 4.40 -6.03
CA ARG A 379 23.98 4.12 -6.03
C ARG A 379 24.77 5.24 -6.69
N GLU A 380 24.37 5.64 -7.89
CA GLU A 380 25.06 6.70 -8.64
C GLU A 380 25.03 8.05 -7.89
N LEU A 381 23.92 8.35 -7.20
CA LEU A 381 23.79 9.54 -6.36
C LEU A 381 24.73 9.49 -5.15
N ARG A 382 24.83 8.32 -4.51
CA ARG A 382 25.76 8.10 -3.39
C ARG A 382 27.21 8.27 -3.83
N GLU A 383 27.61 7.69 -4.95
CA GLU A 383 28.96 7.82 -5.51
C GLU A 383 29.32 9.28 -5.83
N LEU A 384 28.36 10.03 -6.38
CA LEU A 384 28.51 11.46 -6.64
C LEU A 384 28.79 12.24 -5.35
N LEU A 385 28.02 11.98 -4.29
CA LEU A 385 28.18 12.63 -2.99
C LEU A 385 29.51 12.26 -2.31
N VAL A 386 29.89 10.98 -2.30
CA VAL A 386 31.18 10.52 -1.77
C VAL A 386 32.34 11.23 -2.46
N LYS A 387 32.30 11.29 -3.80
CA LYS A 387 33.33 11.98 -4.60
C LYS A 387 33.41 13.47 -4.28
N ALA A 388 32.29 14.12 -4.01
CA ALA A 388 32.26 15.55 -3.70
C ALA A 388 32.76 15.87 -2.29
N ILE A 389 32.55 14.96 -1.32
CA ILE A 389 32.97 15.15 0.07
C ILE A 389 34.47 14.86 0.26
N GLN A 390 35.07 13.98 -0.56
CA GLN A 390 36.51 13.67 -0.52
C GLN A 390 37.03 13.33 0.89
N ASP A 391 36.25 12.55 1.65
CA ASP A 391 36.55 12.14 3.05
C ASP A 391 36.68 13.29 4.07
N GLN A 392 36.24 14.50 3.72
CA GLN A 392 36.15 15.61 4.66
C GLN A 392 34.88 15.49 5.52
N VAL A 393 34.94 16.00 6.76
CA VAL A 393 33.71 16.17 7.55
C VAL A 393 32.85 17.22 6.85
N SER A 394 31.70 16.79 6.34
CA SER A 394 30.78 17.62 5.57
C SER A 394 29.39 17.57 6.21
N PRO A 395 28.60 18.65 6.13
CA PRO A 395 27.18 18.63 6.50
C PRO A 395 26.34 17.59 5.74
N LEU A 396 26.88 17.01 4.66
CA LEU A 396 26.23 15.97 3.86
C LEU A 396 26.68 14.54 4.23
N SER A 397 27.60 14.37 5.18
CA SER A 397 28.16 13.06 5.53
C SER A 397 27.10 12.09 6.06
N ASP A 398 26.16 12.57 6.88
CA ASP A 398 25.07 11.75 7.41
C ASP A 398 24.16 11.23 6.29
N LEU A 399 23.84 12.09 5.30
CA LEU A 399 23.04 11.69 4.13
C LEU A 399 23.73 10.58 3.34
N VAL A 400 25.06 10.62 3.19
CA VAL A 400 25.81 9.57 2.48
C VAL A 400 25.83 8.26 3.27
N ALA A 401 25.89 8.34 4.59
CA ALA A 401 25.85 7.17 5.47
C ALA A 401 24.49 6.47 5.44
N GLU A 402 23.40 7.24 5.40
CA GLU A 402 22.03 6.71 5.36
C GLU A 402 21.57 6.25 3.98
N LEU A 403 22.17 6.77 2.90
CA LEU A 403 21.79 6.45 1.52
C LEU A 403 22.30 5.06 1.11
N ASP A 404 21.56 4.01 1.48
CA ASP A 404 21.82 2.64 1.04
C ASP A 404 21.22 2.37 -0.36
N PRO A 405 22.03 1.97 -1.36
CA PRO A 405 21.52 1.58 -2.67
C PRO A 405 20.77 0.24 -2.71
N CYS A 406 20.82 -0.57 -1.64
CA CYS A 406 20.19 -1.89 -1.54
C CYS A 406 20.53 -2.79 -2.74
N GLU A 407 21.82 -2.90 -3.08
CA GLU A 407 22.29 -3.54 -4.33
C GLU A 407 21.80 -4.98 -4.48
N GLU A 408 21.70 -5.72 -3.38
CA GLU A 408 21.21 -7.10 -3.35
C GLU A 408 19.78 -7.21 -3.87
N VAL A 409 18.92 -6.24 -3.53
CA VAL A 409 17.52 -6.18 -3.96
C VAL A 409 17.45 -5.83 -5.45
N ALA A 410 18.22 -4.83 -5.89
CA ALA A 410 18.29 -4.45 -7.30
C ALA A 410 18.75 -5.63 -8.18
N GLN A 411 19.79 -6.35 -7.76
CA GLN A 411 20.30 -7.54 -8.45
C GLN A 411 19.32 -8.71 -8.43
N LEU A 412 18.57 -8.89 -7.33
CA LEU A 412 17.52 -9.91 -7.27
C LEU A 412 16.43 -9.65 -8.32
N ILE A 413 15.95 -8.41 -8.40
CA ILE A 413 14.92 -8.01 -9.38
C ILE A 413 15.45 -8.17 -10.81
N ALA A 414 16.67 -7.70 -11.09
CA ALA A 414 17.28 -7.78 -12.42
C ALA A 414 17.46 -9.23 -12.91
N ARG A 415 17.70 -10.18 -12.00
CA ARG A 415 17.78 -11.62 -12.32
C ARG A 415 16.42 -12.29 -12.47
N ALA A 416 15.39 -11.74 -11.83
CA ALA A 416 14.06 -12.35 -11.76
C ALA A 416 13.10 -11.87 -12.85
N ILE A 417 13.27 -10.64 -13.33
CA ILE A 417 12.35 -9.95 -14.24
C ILE A 417 13.15 -9.47 -15.45
N ARG A 418 12.53 -9.40 -16.62
CA ARG A 418 13.14 -8.80 -17.82
C ARG A 418 12.74 -7.33 -17.94
N GLU A 419 13.57 -6.53 -18.57
CA GLU A 419 13.30 -5.12 -18.84
C GLU A 419 11.99 -4.90 -19.62
N ASP A 420 11.71 -5.77 -20.58
CA ASP A 420 10.52 -5.71 -21.42
C ASP A 420 9.33 -6.50 -20.86
N ALA A 421 9.34 -6.80 -19.55
CA ALA A 421 8.22 -7.50 -18.93
C ALA A 421 6.91 -6.72 -19.09
N ALA A 422 5.86 -7.46 -19.46
CA ALA A 422 4.52 -6.92 -19.56
C ALA A 422 4.03 -6.31 -18.24
N ALA A 423 3.05 -5.41 -18.33
CA ALA A 423 2.47 -4.76 -17.16
C ALA A 423 1.73 -5.74 -16.23
N SER A 424 1.24 -6.86 -16.76
CA SER A 424 0.46 -7.86 -16.02
C SER A 424 1.19 -9.20 -15.88
N LEU A 425 1.07 -9.80 -14.70
CA LEU A 425 1.57 -11.15 -14.38
C LEU A 425 0.89 -12.27 -15.20
N GLY A 426 -0.27 -11.97 -15.82
CA GLY A 426 -1.06 -12.93 -16.61
C GLY A 426 -0.52 -13.21 -18.01
N GLU A 427 0.44 -12.42 -18.50
CA GLU A 427 1.04 -12.63 -19.80
C GLU A 427 2.17 -13.68 -19.74
N VAL A 428 2.17 -14.61 -20.69
CA VAL A 428 3.00 -15.84 -20.74
C VAL A 428 4.50 -15.58 -20.48
N GLY A 429 5.00 -14.40 -20.83
CA GLY A 429 6.40 -14.00 -20.63
C GLY A 429 6.83 -13.88 -19.16
N VAL A 430 5.93 -13.58 -18.22
CA VAL A 430 6.30 -13.41 -16.80
C VAL A 430 6.27 -14.75 -16.04
N GLN A 431 5.33 -15.63 -16.37
CA GLN A 431 5.22 -16.96 -15.74
C GLN A 431 6.34 -17.94 -16.12
N GLN A 432 6.93 -17.80 -17.31
CA GLN A 432 8.10 -18.59 -17.71
C GLN A 432 9.35 -18.28 -16.85
N ASN A 433 9.51 -17.02 -16.38
CA ASN A 433 10.69 -16.59 -15.63
C ASN A 433 10.69 -17.03 -14.16
N LEU A 434 9.53 -16.99 -13.48
CA LEU A 434 9.40 -17.50 -12.10
C LEU A 434 9.71 -19.01 -12.01
N ARG A 435 9.44 -19.78 -13.08
CA ARG A 435 9.80 -21.20 -13.16
C ARG A 435 11.30 -21.45 -13.30
N ILE A 436 12.06 -20.50 -13.86
CA ILE A 436 13.52 -20.61 -14.00
C ILE A 436 14.21 -20.44 -12.63
N LEU A 437 13.75 -19.51 -11.80
CA LEU A 437 14.27 -19.33 -10.43
C LEU A 437 13.95 -20.52 -9.52
N HIS A 438 12.74 -21.07 -9.60
CA HIS A 438 12.37 -22.29 -8.85
C HIS A 438 13.18 -23.54 -9.26
N ARG A 439 13.62 -23.62 -10.53
CA ARG A 439 14.52 -24.70 -10.99
C ARG A 439 15.97 -24.45 -10.58
N GLY A 440 16.43 -23.20 -10.56
CA GLY A 440 17.77 -22.83 -10.10
C GLY A 440 18.03 -23.16 -8.62
N GLN A 441 17.06 -22.92 -7.74
CA GLN A 441 17.18 -23.26 -6.31
C GLN A 441 17.13 -24.77 -6.03
N ARG A 442 16.49 -25.57 -6.90
CA ARG A 442 16.54 -27.05 -6.81
C ARG A 442 17.82 -27.65 -7.40
N ALA A 443 18.43 -27.00 -8.39
CA ALA A 443 19.68 -27.47 -9.00
C ALA A 443 20.90 -27.28 -8.08
N GLN A 444 20.87 -26.34 -7.12
CA GLN A 444 21.96 -26.15 -6.15
C GLN A 444 22.09 -27.26 -5.10
N PHE A 445 21.11 -28.17 -4.98
CA PHE A 445 21.17 -29.31 -4.06
C PHE A 445 21.37 -30.67 -4.75
N ALA A 446 21.57 -30.69 -6.07
CA ALA A 446 21.67 -31.93 -6.85
C ALA A 446 22.77 -31.85 -7.93
N ALA A 447 24.02 -31.60 -7.52
CA ALA A 447 25.18 -31.75 -8.38
C ALA A 447 26.26 -32.58 -7.65
N GLY A 448 26.04 -33.90 -7.61
CA GLY A 448 27.12 -34.88 -7.50
C GLY A 448 27.79 -35.10 -8.87
N PRO A 449 28.99 -35.68 -8.91
CA PRO A 449 29.88 -35.58 -10.05
C PRO A 449 29.44 -36.51 -11.18
N LEU A 450 28.77 -35.97 -12.20
CA LEU A 450 28.67 -36.53 -13.55
C LEU A 450 28.24 -35.41 -14.52
N GLY A 451 29.07 -34.37 -14.59
CA GLY A 451 28.99 -33.35 -15.62
C GLY A 451 30.02 -33.64 -16.71
N LEU A 452 29.59 -34.23 -17.82
CA LEU A 452 30.27 -34.18 -19.12
C LEU A 452 29.42 -34.91 -20.15
N LEU A 453 28.80 -34.14 -21.06
CA LEU A 453 28.54 -34.44 -22.48
C LEU A 453 27.40 -33.55 -22.99
N ALA A 454 27.75 -32.53 -23.78
CA ALA A 454 27.05 -32.09 -25.00
C ALA A 454 27.32 -30.59 -25.28
N GLN A 455 28.53 -30.31 -25.78
CA GLN A 455 28.72 -29.28 -26.80
C GLN A 455 28.97 -30.01 -28.12
N ALA A 456 28.00 -29.93 -29.04
CA ALA A 456 28.14 -30.04 -30.48
C ALA A 456 26.72 -30.11 -31.07
N ASP A 457 26.24 -29.07 -31.74
CA ASP A 457 26.33 -29.03 -33.20
C ASP A 457 25.72 -27.73 -33.74
N HIS A 458 26.33 -27.21 -34.79
CA HIS A 458 26.00 -25.94 -35.41
C HIS A 458 25.37 -26.20 -36.78
N ARG A 459 24.52 -25.27 -37.22
CA ARG A 459 24.02 -25.08 -38.60
C ARG A 459 22.88 -26.00 -39.07
N ARG A 460 21.71 -25.38 -39.23
CA ARG A 460 21.01 -25.28 -40.53
C ARG A 460 20.00 -24.14 -40.43
N GLY A 461 20.21 -23.12 -41.27
CA GLY A 461 19.31 -21.97 -41.36
C GLY A 461 17.92 -22.38 -41.85
N ARG A 462 16.91 -21.69 -41.33
CA ARG A 462 15.60 -21.53 -41.96
C ARG A 462 14.97 -20.23 -41.49
N THR A 463 14.37 -19.59 -42.47
CA THR A 463 13.72 -18.28 -42.57
C THR A 463 12.66 -18.06 -41.48
N PHE A 464 12.63 -16.85 -40.94
CA PHE A 464 11.59 -16.37 -40.01
C PHE A 464 10.23 -16.28 -40.73
N TYR A 465 9.23 -16.96 -40.18
CA TYR A 465 7.81 -16.71 -40.44
C TYR A 465 7.28 -15.88 -39.27
N HIS A 466 6.70 -14.71 -39.53
CA HIS A 466 5.90 -13.96 -38.57
C HIS A 466 4.51 -14.61 -38.47
N PRO A 467 4.01 -15.00 -37.29
CA PRO A 467 2.58 -15.13 -37.07
C PRO A 467 2.03 -13.74 -36.72
N GLY A 468 1.14 -13.23 -37.58
CA GLY A 468 0.26 -12.12 -37.23
C GLY A 468 -0.77 -12.55 -36.20
N ASP A 469 -1.09 -11.65 -35.30
CA ASP A 469 -2.18 -11.78 -34.33
C ASP A 469 -3.53 -11.85 -35.03
N GLU A 470 -4.22 -12.99 -34.93
CA GLU A 470 -5.66 -13.11 -35.15
C GLU A 470 -6.29 -13.84 -33.96
N ALA A 471 -6.51 -13.11 -32.87
CA ALA A 471 -7.48 -13.49 -31.86
C ALA A 471 -8.87 -13.03 -32.33
N LEU A 472 -9.62 -13.94 -32.98
CA LEU A 472 -11.09 -14.04 -33.04
C LEU A 472 -11.51 -14.76 -34.33
N ARG A 473 -11.67 -16.09 -34.27
CA ARG A 473 -12.69 -16.85 -35.02
C ARG A 473 -12.75 -18.27 -34.49
N GLY A 474 -13.81 -18.56 -33.73
CA GLY A 474 -14.21 -19.92 -33.43
C GLY A 474 -14.59 -20.63 -34.73
N TYR A 475 -14.03 -21.82 -34.94
CA TYR A 475 -14.34 -22.65 -36.10
C TYR A 475 -15.71 -23.33 -35.87
N ASP A 476 -16.71 -22.90 -36.62
CA ASP A 476 -18.04 -23.53 -36.72
C ASP A 476 -18.08 -24.34 -38.03
N PRO A 477 -18.14 -25.69 -38.01
CA PRO A 477 -18.32 -26.47 -39.22
C PRO A 477 -19.82 -26.59 -39.53
N GLN A 478 -20.34 -25.66 -40.34
CA GLN A 478 -21.63 -25.84 -41.00
C GLN A 478 -21.54 -26.93 -42.09
N ARG A 479 -22.49 -27.86 -42.01
CA ARG A 479 -22.73 -28.96 -42.94
C ARG A 479 -23.17 -28.41 -44.31
N GLY A 480 -22.46 -28.82 -45.37
CA GLY A 480 -22.91 -28.75 -46.76
C GLY A 480 -22.85 -30.15 -47.40
N THR A 481 -24.01 -30.64 -47.84
CA THR A 481 -24.26 -31.78 -48.74
C THR A 481 -23.48 -31.59 -50.06
N THR A 482 -22.87 -32.56 -50.76
CA THR A 482 -23.34 -33.83 -51.35
C THR A 482 -22.14 -34.58 -52.01
N ALA A 483 -22.18 -35.94 -51.99
CA ALA A 483 -21.55 -36.91 -52.94
C ALA A 483 -20.00 -36.90 -53.09
N SER A 484 -19.23 -37.99 -53.21
CA SER A 484 -19.42 -39.43 -53.44
C SER A 484 -18.05 -40.14 -53.35
N GLY A 485 -17.99 -41.37 -52.81
CA GLY A 485 -16.97 -42.39 -53.19
C GLY A 485 -15.71 -42.52 -52.31
N PRO A 486 -15.11 -43.74 -52.20
CA PRO A 486 -14.83 -44.33 -50.89
C PRO A 486 -13.33 -44.43 -50.53
N GLY A 487 -13.04 -44.38 -49.23
CA GLY A 487 -11.73 -44.69 -48.66
C GLY A 487 -11.89 -45.45 -47.35
N ASN A 488 -11.25 -46.62 -47.28
CA ASN A 488 -11.40 -47.67 -46.27
C ASN A 488 -11.11 -47.26 -44.82
N ALA A 489 -11.78 -48.01 -43.93
CA ALA A 489 -11.63 -48.09 -42.49
C ALA A 489 -10.18 -48.35 -42.01
N THR A 490 -9.86 -48.01 -40.76
CA THR A 490 -9.58 -48.99 -39.69
C THR A 490 -9.64 -48.32 -38.31
N PHE A 491 -10.45 -48.91 -37.41
CA PHE A 491 -10.57 -48.62 -35.97
C PHE A 491 -9.37 -49.17 -35.18
N LEU A 492 -9.08 -48.64 -33.99
CA LEU A 492 -8.77 -49.45 -32.79
C LEU A 492 -8.90 -48.66 -31.47
N ARG A 493 -9.62 -49.28 -30.52
CA ARG A 493 -9.78 -49.01 -29.07
C ARG A 493 -8.38 -48.98 -28.39
N GLY A 494 -8.07 -48.27 -27.31
CA GLY A 494 -8.79 -48.07 -26.04
C GLY A 494 -8.20 -48.99 -24.96
N VAL A 495 -7.44 -48.46 -23.98
CA VAL A 495 -7.11 -49.14 -22.70
C VAL A 495 -6.96 -48.11 -21.56
N ARG A 496 -7.68 -48.35 -20.46
CA ARG A 496 -7.58 -47.68 -19.14
C ARG A 496 -6.55 -48.40 -18.27
N GLY A 497 -5.88 -47.66 -17.37
CA GLY A 497 -5.12 -48.22 -16.26
C GLY A 497 -5.20 -47.32 -15.03
N ASP A 498 -5.89 -47.80 -13.98
CA ASP A 498 -5.92 -47.27 -12.62
C ASP A 498 -4.62 -47.63 -11.88
N LEU A 499 -4.11 -46.72 -11.03
CA LEU A 499 -3.16 -47.08 -9.97
C LEU A 499 -3.35 -46.17 -8.75
N ARG A 500 -3.96 -46.75 -7.71
CA ARG A 500 -3.99 -46.26 -6.32
C ARG A 500 -2.67 -46.62 -5.63
N LEU A 501 -2.08 -45.71 -4.84
CA LEU A 501 -1.11 -46.09 -3.79
C LEU A 501 -1.39 -45.35 -2.47
N ARG A 502 -1.15 -46.10 -1.39
CA ARG A 502 -1.66 -46.00 -0.02
C ARG A 502 -0.87 -45.05 0.89
N ARG A 503 -1.52 -44.60 1.97
CA ARG A 503 -0.92 -44.04 3.21
C ARG A 503 -0.52 -45.16 4.20
N ALA A 504 0.51 -44.87 5.03
CA ALA A 504 0.63 -45.07 6.51
C ALA A 504 2.12 -45.34 6.93
N PRO A 505 2.52 -45.33 8.22
CA PRO A 505 2.50 -44.22 9.20
C PRO A 505 3.77 -44.12 10.12
N ALA A 506 3.80 -43.06 10.96
CA ALA A 506 4.32 -42.92 12.35
C ALA A 506 5.82 -43.08 12.73
N GLY A 507 6.31 -42.14 13.56
CA GLY A 507 7.06 -42.47 14.78
C GLY A 507 8.25 -41.59 15.22
N HIS A 508 8.14 -41.04 16.44
CA HIS A 508 9.18 -40.80 17.47
C HIS A 508 10.03 -39.49 17.47
N GLY A 509 9.87 -38.70 18.55
CA GLY A 509 10.90 -37.79 19.10
C GLY A 509 12.02 -38.56 19.82
N PRO A 510 13.07 -37.91 20.39
CA PRO A 510 12.92 -36.98 21.53
C PRO A 510 13.93 -35.80 21.58
N SER A 511 13.74 -34.86 22.53
CA SER A 511 14.79 -33.95 23.08
C SER A 511 15.53 -34.60 24.26
N PRO A 512 16.76 -34.19 24.60
CA PRO A 512 16.99 -33.12 25.59
C PRO A 512 18.24 -32.20 25.34
N GLY A 513 18.33 -31.05 26.01
CA GLY A 513 19.55 -30.21 26.13
C GLY A 513 20.57 -30.80 27.14
N PRO A 514 21.51 -30.06 27.79
CA PRO A 514 21.85 -28.61 27.75
C PRO A 514 23.40 -28.30 27.76
N ALA A 515 23.80 -27.00 27.65
CA ALA A 515 25.03 -26.35 28.16
C ALA A 515 25.18 -24.97 27.46
N GLY A 516 25.52 -23.81 28.05
CA GLY A 516 26.18 -23.48 29.30
C GLY A 516 27.56 -22.83 29.01
N CYS A 517 27.65 -21.49 29.03
CA CYS A 517 28.86 -20.64 29.16
C CYS A 517 28.42 -19.17 28.96
N LEU A 518 28.25 -18.25 29.92
CA LEU A 518 29.07 -17.77 31.05
C LEU A 518 30.49 -17.33 30.67
N LEU A 519 30.63 -16.05 30.29
CA LEU A 519 31.88 -15.27 30.43
C LEU A 519 31.58 -13.81 30.82
N ARG A 520 31.76 -13.53 32.12
CA ARG A 520 32.30 -12.29 32.71
C ARG A 520 33.35 -12.78 33.72
N PRO A 521 34.51 -12.10 33.91
CA PRO A 521 34.50 -10.89 34.73
C PRO A 521 35.59 -9.84 34.40
N GLY A 522 35.38 -8.62 34.90
CA GLY A 522 36.41 -7.58 35.02
C GLY A 522 35.90 -6.42 35.88
N ARG A 523 36.44 -6.29 37.10
CA ARG A 523 36.07 -5.35 38.16
C ARG A 523 36.73 -3.97 38.00
N GLY A 524 36.11 -2.96 38.64
CA GLY A 524 36.71 -1.70 39.07
C GLY A 524 35.79 -0.53 38.72
N GLY A 525 35.41 0.40 39.60
CA GLY A 525 35.67 0.70 41.00
C GLY A 525 34.68 1.80 41.39
N GLY A 526 34.32 1.89 42.67
CA GLY A 526 33.25 2.77 43.15
C GLY A 526 33.62 4.26 43.20
N ALA A 527 32.60 5.11 43.13
CA ALA A 527 32.58 6.45 43.71
C ALA A 527 31.12 6.85 43.98
N GLN A 528 30.88 7.35 45.19
CA GLN A 528 29.59 7.80 45.74
C GLN A 528 29.11 9.12 45.11
N PRO A 529 27.80 9.45 45.18
CA PRO A 529 27.25 10.69 44.66
C PRO A 529 27.38 11.86 45.64
N LEU A 530 27.90 12.99 45.15
CA LEU A 530 27.92 14.28 45.85
C LEU A 530 26.56 14.99 45.71
N ARG A 531 26.07 15.50 46.85
CA ARG A 531 24.88 16.36 46.98
C ARG A 531 25.09 17.74 46.32
N PRO A 532 24.03 18.42 45.86
CA PRO A 532 24.11 19.80 45.41
C PRO A 532 24.09 20.79 46.59
N PRO A 533 24.74 21.97 46.49
CA PRO A 533 24.51 23.06 47.41
C PRO A 533 23.34 23.94 46.94
N SER A 534 22.60 24.39 47.94
CA SER A 534 21.51 25.37 47.93
C SER A 534 21.98 26.79 47.63
N THR A 535 21.16 27.52 46.85
CA THR A 535 20.88 28.97 46.86
C THR A 535 21.94 29.97 47.32
N ARG A 536 22.32 30.86 46.40
CA ARG A 536 22.06 32.31 46.49
C ARG A 536 21.95 32.92 45.10
#